data_AF-A0A533YI31-F1
#
_entry.id   AF-A0A533YI31-F1
#
_cell.length_a   1.000
_cell.length_b   1.000
_cell.length_c   1.000
_cell.angle_alpha   90.00
_cell.angle_beta   90.00
_cell.angle_gamma   90.00
#
_symmetry.space_group_name_H-M   'P 1'
#
loop_
_entity.id
_entity.type
_entity.pdbx_description
1 polymer ?
#
loop_
_entity_poly.entity_id
_entity_poly.type
_entity_poly.pdbx_seq_one_letter_code
_entity_poly.pdbx_strand_id
1 'polypeptide(L)'
;MGKMNADPLATFSDGSQLLVSTQYSRQGHFTCELYVSSPGEEGNVDLRVISNHCDASTCLQAQEIAYSYAQRLYPGTANGMKKPPYLIWQGPMPSM
;
A
#
# COMPACT_ATOMS: atom_id res chain seq x y z
N MET A 1 -16.80 -7.56 0.26
CA MET A 1 -16.13 -6.41 -0.37
C MET A 1 -15.39 -5.62 0.71
N GLY A 2 -14.12 -5.89 0.93
CA GLY A 2 -13.31 -5.08 1.83
C GLY A 2 -12.88 -3.81 1.08
N LYS A 3 -13.20 -2.63 1.61
CA LYS A 3 -12.65 -1.37 1.07
C LYS A 3 -11.15 -1.38 1.32
N MET A 4 -10.39 -1.46 0.24
CA MET A 4 -8.94 -1.33 0.23
C MET A 4 -8.60 0.15 0.23
N ASN A 5 -8.11 0.68 1.35
CA ASN A 5 -7.50 2.01 1.34
C ASN A 5 -6.11 1.88 0.74
N ALA A 6 -5.82 2.62 -0.31
CA ALA A 6 -4.53 2.67 -0.97
C ALA A 6 -3.96 4.08 -0.86
N ASP A 7 -2.77 4.19 -0.27
CA ASP A 7 -2.01 5.44 -0.19
C ASP A 7 -0.90 5.43 -1.25
N PRO A 8 -0.71 6.51 -2.02
CA PRO A 8 0.43 6.61 -2.93
C PRO A 8 1.73 6.75 -2.15
N LEU A 9 2.65 5.82 -2.40
CA LEU A 9 4.03 5.86 -1.92
C LEU A 9 4.92 6.71 -2.82
N ALA A 10 4.76 6.57 -4.14
CA ALA A 10 5.54 7.30 -5.12
C ALA A 10 4.83 7.33 -6.48
N THR A 11 5.20 8.32 -7.29
CA THR A 11 4.83 8.39 -8.71
C THR A 11 6.09 8.15 -9.53
N PHE A 12 6.02 7.19 -10.45
CA PHE A 12 7.07 6.88 -11.41
C PHE A 12 7.02 7.88 -12.58
N SER A 13 8.12 7.98 -13.33
CA SER A 13 8.26 8.96 -14.43
C SER A 13 7.33 8.68 -15.62
N ASP A 14 6.86 7.43 -15.76
CA ASP A 14 5.86 6.99 -16.74
C ASP A 14 4.42 7.33 -16.33
N GLY A 15 4.22 7.94 -15.16
CA GLY A 15 2.91 8.25 -14.60
C GLY A 15 2.30 7.10 -13.79
N SER A 16 2.93 5.92 -13.74
CA SER A 16 2.51 4.83 -12.86
C SER A 16 2.68 5.24 -11.39
N GLN A 17 1.88 4.65 -10.50
CA GLN A 17 1.92 4.94 -9.06
C GLN A 17 2.21 3.68 -8.26
N LEU A 18 3.13 3.79 -7.30
CA LEU A 18 3.32 2.79 -6.27
C LEU A 18 2.34 3.08 -5.14
N LEU A 19 1.51 2.10 -4.79
CA LEU A 19 0.48 2.21 -3.76
C LEU A 19 0.76 1.21 -2.63
N VAL A 20 0.39 1.57 -1.41
CA VAL A 20 0.34 0.66 -0.26
C VAL A 20 -1.09 0.57 0.25
N SER A 21 -1.57 -0.65 0.49
CA SER A 21 -2.78 -0.88 1.25
C SER A 21 -2.46 -1.49 2.60
N THR A 22 -3.16 -1.02 3.62
CA THR A 22 -3.10 -1.56 4.98
C THR A 22 -4.43 -2.21 5.32
N GLN A 23 -4.37 -3.45 5.79
CA GLN A 23 -5.53 -4.26 6.18
C GLN A 23 -5.35 -4.75 7.61
N TYR A 24 -6.46 -4.81 8.36
CA TYR A 24 -6.49 -5.46 9.68
C TYR A 24 -7.14 -6.84 9.54
N SER A 25 -6.40 -7.88 9.92
CA SER A 25 -6.91 -9.23 10.06
C SER A 25 -7.69 -9.34 11.36
N ARG A 26 -8.83 -10.04 11.33
CA ARG A 26 -9.67 -10.33 12.51
C ARG A 26 -8.92 -11.03 13.66
N GLN A 27 -7.73 -11.53 13.41
CA GLN A 27 -6.86 -12.22 14.37
C GLN A 27 -5.95 -11.28 15.17
N GLY A 28 -6.07 -9.96 15.01
CA GLY A 28 -5.20 -8.98 15.71
C GLY A 28 -3.93 -8.63 14.96
N HIS A 29 -3.83 -9.03 13.69
CA HIS A 29 -2.66 -8.79 12.84
C HIS A 29 -2.96 -7.70 11.81
N PHE A 30 -1.91 -7.01 11.37
CA PHE A 30 -1.98 -6.05 10.29
C PHE A 30 -1.20 -6.58 9.09
N THR A 31 -1.77 -6.40 7.92
CA THR A 31 -1.14 -6.81 6.67
C THR A 31 -1.02 -5.61 5.75
N CYS A 32 0.16 -5.39 5.21
CA CYS A 32 0.34 -4.45 4.11
C CYS A 32 0.54 -5.17 2.78
N GLU A 33 -0.08 -4.65 1.73
CA GLU A 33 0.11 -5.10 0.35
C GLU A 33 0.48 -3.90 -0.53
N LEU A 34 1.42 -4.13 -1.46
CA LEU A 34 1.91 -3.13 -2.39
C LEU A 34 1.39 -3.41 -3.80
N TYR A 35 1.06 -2.33 -4.49
CA TYR A 35 0.54 -2.38 -5.84
C TYR A 35 1.24 -1.36 -6.72
N VAL A 36 1.40 -1.68 -8.00
CA VAL A 36 1.66 -0.68 -9.03
C VAL A 36 0.36 -0.45 -9.78
N SER A 37 -0.05 0.81 -9.82
CA SER A 37 -1.18 1.30 -10.59
C SER A 37 -0.63 1.97 -11.85
N SER A 38 -0.87 1.39 -13.02
CA SER A 38 -0.46 1.97 -14.30
C SER A 38 -1.67 2.48 -15.08
N PRO A 39 -1.55 3.59 -15.83
CA PRO A 39 -2.59 4.00 -16.75
C PRO A 39 -2.76 2.92 -17.84
N GLY A 40 -3.95 2.32 -17.91
CA GLY A 40 -4.30 1.33 -18.92
C GLY A 40 -4.96 1.94 -20.15
N GLU A 41 -5.28 1.10 -21.13
CA GLU A 41 -6.02 1.51 -22.32
C GLU A 41 -7.48 1.86 -21.96
N GLU A 42 -8.07 2.82 -22.70
CA GLU A 42 -9.47 3.27 -22.55
C GLU A 42 -9.89 3.71 -21.13
N GLY A 43 -8.96 4.28 -20.36
CA GLY A 43 -9.25 4.84 -19.03
C GLY A 43 -9.37 3.80 -17.92
N ASN A 44 -9.00 2.55 -18.19
CA ASN A 44 -8.83 1.54 -17.15
C ASN A 44 -7.51 1.76 -16.40
N VAL A 45 -7.45 1.34 -15.15
CA VAL A 45 -6.22 1.37 -14.33
C VAL A 45 -5.78 -0.07 -14.10
N ASP A 46 -4.60 -0.42 -14.58
CA ASP A 46 -4.03 -1.75 -14.35
C ASP A 46 -3.39 -1.77 -12.95
N LEU A 47 -3.90 -2.63 -12.07
CA LEU A 47 -3.43 -2.79 -10.70
C LEU A 47 -2.68 -4.11 -10.57
N ARG A 48 -1.36 -4.02 -10.45
CA ARG A 48 -0.48 -5.17 -10.27
C ARG A 48 -0.01 -5.28 -8.82
N VAL A 49 -0.31 -6.42 -8.19
CA VAL A 49 0.24 -6.77 -6.87
C VAL A 49 1.74 -7.08 -6.99
N ILE A 50 2.57 -6.50 -6.11
CA ILE A 50 4.04 -6.66 -6.15
C ILE A 50 4.65 -7.18 -4.83
N SER A 51 3.86 -7.40 -3.79
CA SER A 51 4.33 -7.94 -2.50
C SER A 51 3.51 -9.12 -2.03
N ASN A 52 4.16 -10.04 -1.31
CA ASN A 52 3.46 -10.98 -0.45
C ASN A 52 3.03 -10.27 0.84
N HIS A 53 1.81 -10.54 1.29
CA HIS A 53 1.17 -10.04 2.51
C HIS A 53 2.17 -9.77 3.67
N CYS A 54 2.53 -8.51 3.89
CA CYS A 54 3.47 -8.11 4.94
C CYS A 54 2.74 -8.10 6.28
N ASP A 55 2.72 -9.25 6.96
CA ASP A 55 2.07 -9.44 8.26
C ASP A 55 2.92 -8.92 9.42
N ALA A 56 2.28 -8.19 10.35
CA ALA A 56 2.87 -7.76 11.60
C ALA A 56 1.84 -7.60 12.72
N SER A 57 2.31 -7.59 13.97
CA SER A 57 1.47 -7.41 15.16
C SER A 57 0.98 -5.97 15.34
N THR A 58 1.63 -4.99 14.70
CA THR A 58 1.21 -3.59 14.70
C THR A 58 1.10 -3.05 13.29
N CYS A 59 0.20 -2.09 13.09
CA CYS A 59 0.06 -1.45 11.80
C CYS A 59 1.35 -0.76 11.34
N LEU A 60 2.00 -0.01 12.23
CA LEU A 60 3.20 0.73 11.88
C LEU A 60 4.28 -0.22 11.38
N GLN A 61 4.45 -1.38 12.05
CA GLN A 61 5.41 -2.38 11.64
C GLN A 61 5.08 -2.99 10.28
N ALA A 62 3.81 -3.29 9.99
CA ALA A 62 3.41 -3.78 8.66
C ALA A 62 3.74 -2.76 7.57
N GLN A 63 3.52 -1.46 7.85
CA GLN A 63 3.84 -0.37 6.94
C GLN A 63 5.34 -0.15 6.76
N GLU A 64 6.15 -0.27 7.82
CA GLU A 64 7.62 -0.19 7.76
C GLU A 64 8.23 -1.34 6.96
N ILE A 65 7.69 -2.56 7.10
CA ILE A 65 8.09 -3.71 6.31
C ILE A 65 7.78 -3.46 4.84
N ALA A 66 6.55 -3.02 4.53
CA ALA A 66 6.15 -2.70 3.15
C ALA A 66 7.01 -1.57 2.56
N TYR A 67 7.26 -0.49 3.31
CA TYR A 67 8.13 0.61 2.90
C TYR A 67 9.55 0.13 2.60
N SER A 68 10.15 -0.66 3.50
CA SER A 68 11.50 -1.21 3.32
C SER A 68 11.56 -2.14 2.10
N TYR A 69 10.51 -2.92 1.86
CA TYR A 69 10.40 -3.79 0.69
C TYR A 69 10.28 -2.98 -0.60
N ALA A 70 9.45 -1.93 -0.61
CA ALA A 70 9.33 -0.99 -1.73
C ALA A 70 10.67 -0.32 -2.08
N GLN A 71 11.42 0.15 -1.08
CA GLN A 71 12.75 0.74 -1.30
C GLN A 71 13.74 -0.23 -1.96
N ARG A 72 13.66 -1.53 -1.61
CA ARG A 72 14.50 -2.58 -2.22
C ARG A 72 14.09 -2.87 -3.66
N LEU A 73 12.79 -2.85 -3.96
CA LEU A 73 12.28 -3.05 -5.31
C LEU A 73 12.59 -1.88 -6.24
N TYR A 74 12.50 -0.64 -5.73
CA TYR A 74 12.69 0.58 -6.52
C TYR A 74 13.72 1.52 -5.88
N PRO A 75 15.02 1.15 -5.89
CA PRO A 75 16.06 1.92 -5.22
C PRO A 75 16.22 3.32 -5.82
N GLY A 76 15.96 3.49 -7.13
CA GLY A 76 15.99 4.80 -7.80
C GLY A 76 14.89 5.77 -7.36
N THR A 77 13.78 5.24 -6.83
CA THR A 77 12.64 6.04 -6.34
C THR A 77 12.65 6.18 -4.82
N ALA A 78 13.51 5.43 -4.12
CA ALA A 78 13.52 5.29 -2.67
C ALA A 78 13.66 6.61 -1.89
N ASN A 79 14.37 7.60 -2.44
CA ASN A 79 14.51 8.92 -1.79
C ASN A 79 13.25 9.79 -1.86
N GLY A 80 12.38 9.55 -2.84
CA GLY A 80 11.13 10.28 -3.03
C GLY A 80 9.91 9.57 -2.45
N MET A 81 10.07 8.37 -1.91
CA MET A 81 8.96 7.60 -1.36
C MET A 81 8.42 8.25 -0.08
N LYS A 82 7.09 8.34 0.01
CA LYS A 82 6.39 8.71 1.23
C LYS A 82 6.72 7.69 2.31
N LYS A 83 7.21 8.16 3.46
CA LYS A 83 7.48 7.32 4.64
C LYS A 83 6.19 7.04 5.42
N PRO A 84 6.10 5.92 6.16
CA PRO A 84 5.01 5.69 7.09
C PRO A 84 5.01 6.76 8.22
N PRO A 85 3.88 6.98 8.91
CA PRO A 85 2.64 6.20 8.87
C PRO A 85 1.72 6.52 7.69
N TYR A 86 1.05 5.50 7.17
CA TYR A 86 0.01 5.61 6.14
C TYR A 86 -1.40 5.45 6.74
N LEU A 87 -2.41 5.89 6.01
CA LEU A 87 -3.77 5.97 6.52
C LEU A 87 -4.38 4.57 6.65
N ILE A 88 -4.66 4.16 7.89
CA ILE A 88 -5.45 2.95 8.16
C ILE A 88 -6.91 3.34 8.02
N TRP A 89 -7.66 2.66 7.16
CA TRP A 89 -9.11 2.84 7.17
C TRP A 89 -9.64 2.40 8.53
N GLN A 90 -10.39 3.25 9.24
CA GLN A 90 -11.02 2.89 10.51
C GLN A 90 -12.26 1.97 10.36
N GLY A 91 -12.46 1.37 9.18
CA GLY A 91 -13.68 0.65 8.86
C GLY A 91 -14.89 1.59 8.75
N PRO A 92 -16.10 1.05 8.46
CA PRO A 92 -17.31 1.82 8.75
C PRO A 92 -17.36 2.05 10.26
N MET A 93 -17.33 3.33 10.68
CA MET A 93 -17.65 3.70 12.05
C MET A 93 -19.00 3.04 12.40
N PRO A 94 -19.13 2.39 13.56
CA PRO A 94 -20.44 1.92 13.99
C PRO A 94 -21.38 3.12 13.94
N SER A 95 -22.45 2.99 13.15
CA SER A 95 -23.55 3.95 13.18
C SER A 95 -24.05 4.00 14.62
N MET A 96 -23.81 5.14 15.28
CA MET A 96 -24.45 5.48 16.55
C MET A 96 -25.97 5.37 16.43
#